data_AF-A0A7S4FLG5-F1
#
_entry.id   AF-A0A7S4FLG5-F1
#
_cell.length_a   1.000
_cell.length_b   1.000
_cell.length_c   1.000
_cell.angle_alpha   90.00
_cell.angle_beta   90.00
_cell.angle_gamma   90.00
#
_symmetry.space_group_name_H-M   'P 1'
#
loop_
_entity.id
_entity.type
_entity.pdbx_description
1 polymer ?
#
loop_
_entity_poly.entity_id
_entity_poly.type
_entity_poly.pdbx_seq_one_letter_code
_entity_poly.pdbx_strand_id
1 'polypeptide(L)'
;QTLMVGVADAVLRPRFIGRFNALDIAMTAWAYAALGLRHEQLMAAIADRTMRPGFLSTFGPQELGMTAWAFAKLQVPNRALMEGIAELFMRPKVLDAATSQ
;
A
#
# COMPACT_ATOMS: atom_id res chain seq x y z
N GLN A 1 18.19 -14.04 2.97
CA GLN A 1 17.99 -12.66 3.45
C GLN A 1 18.65 -11.59 2.56
N THR A 2 19.80 -11.84 1.94
CA THR A 2 20.54 -10.84 1.13
C THR A 2 19.81 -10.32 -0.11
N LEU A 3 19.03 -11.15 -0.81
CA LEU A 3 18.28 -10.73 -2.01
C LEU A 3 17.18 -9.68 -1.71
N MET A 4 16.45 -9.84 -0.61
CA MET A 4 15.38 -8.90 -0.25
C MET A 4 15.94 -7.55 0.23
N VAL A 5 17.09 -7.51 0.88
CA VAL A 5 17.75 -6.24 1.23
C VAL A 5 18.15 -5.46 -0.04
N GLY A 6 18.63 -6.15 -1.08
CA GLY A 6 18.92 -5.53 -2.37
C GLY A 6 17.67 -5.01 -3.09
N VAL A 7 16.55 -5.72 -2.99
CA VAL A 7 15.24 -5.24 -3.49
C VAL A 7 14.75 -4.04 -2.68
N ALA A 8 14.90 -4.04 -1.34
CA ALA A 8 14.56 -2.91 -0.50
C ALA A 8 15.32 -1.66 -0.93
N ASP A 9 16.65 -1.77 -1.10
CA ASP A 9 17.50 -0.65 -1.50
C ASP A 9 17.14 -0.12 -2.90
N ALA A 10 16.82 -1.01 -3.84
CA ALA A 10 16.35 -0.61 -5.17
C ALA A 10 14.98 0.10 -5.13
N VAL A 11 14.05 -0.39 -4.31
CA VAL A 11 12.70 0.18 -4.15
C VAL A 11 12.75 1.52 -3.41
N LEU A 12 13.63 1.66 -2.41
CA LEU A 12 13.80 2.89 -1.61
C LEU A 12 14.37 4.06 -2.42
N ARG A 13 14.87 3.83 -3.64
CA ARG A 13 15.21 4.92 -4.55
C ARG A 13 13.95 5.75 -4.82
N PRO A 14 13.93 7.07 -4.52
CA PRO A 14 12.71 7.89 -4.59
C PRO A 14 12.00 7.87 -5.94
N ARG A 15 12.76 7.66 -7.03
CA ARG A 15 12.24 7.60 -8.40
C ARG A 15 11.66 6.23 -8.77
N PHE A 16 12.00 5.18 -8.03
CA PHE A 16 11.62 3.80 -8.34
C PHE A 16 10.26 3.46 -7.73
N ILE A 17 10.06 3.70 -6.42
CA ILE A 17 8.73 3.55 -5.79
C ILE A 17 7.67 4.49 -6.38
N GLY A 18 8.09 5.63 -6.95
CA GLY A 18 7.20 6.53 -7.68
C GLY A 18 6.55 5.92 -8.93
N ARG A 19 7.18 4.91 -9.54
CA ARG A 19 6.69 4.21 -10.74
C ARG A 19 5.74 3.06 -10.43
N PHE A 20 5.62 2.68 -9.16
CA PHE A 20 4.82 1.53 -8.75
C PHE A 20 3.33 1.90 -8.82
N ASN A 21 2.55 0.98 -9.39
CA ASN A 21 1.09 1.06 -9.34
C ASN A 21 0.56 0.50 -7.99
N ALA A 22 -0.76 0.53 -7.79
CA ALA A 22 -1.37 0.05 -6.54
C ALA A 22 -1.05 -1.43 -6.24
N LEU A 23 -1.08 -2.28 -7.27
CA LEU A 23 -0.78 -3.70 -7.16
C LEU A 23 0.69 -3.93 -6.77
N ASP A 24 1.63 -3.23 -7.41
CA ASP A 24 3.07 -3.34 -7.11
C ASP A 24 3.35 -2.97 -5.64
N ILE A 25 2.70 -1.90 -5.14
CA ILE A 25 2.82 -1.47 -3.75
C ILE A 25 2.26 -2.54 -2.80
N ALA A 26 1.03 -3.01 -3.06
CA ALA A 26 0.36 -3.97 -2.20
C ALA A 26 1.09 -5.32 -2.17
N MET A 27 1.56 -5.81 -3.33
CA MET A 27 2.35 -7.04 -3.43
C MET A 27 3.70 -6.91 -2.72
N THR A 28 4.37 -5.75 -2.82
CA THR A 28 5.64 -5.53 -2.12
C THR A 28 5.44 -5.57 -0.61
N ALA A 29 4.43 -4.85 -0.09
CA ALA A 29 4.10 -4.88 1.33
C ALA A 29 3.75 -6.30 1.79
N TRP A 30 2.90 -7.00 1.04
CA TRP A 30 2.51 -8.38 1.33
C TRP A 30 3.69 -9.34 1.34
N ALA A 31 4.61 -9.26 0.37
CA ALA A 31 5.78 -10.13 0.30
C ALA A 31 6.68 -9.99 1.55
N TYR A 32 6.92 -8.76 2.00
CA TYR A 32 7.69 -8.52 3.23
C TYR A 32 6.97 -9.07 4.47
N ALA A 33 5.65 -8.88 4.55
CA ALA A 33 4.84 -9.43 5.63
C ALA A 33 4.75 -10.96 5.61
N ALA A 34 4.66 -11.57 4.43
CA ALA A 34 4.64 -13.01 4.22
C ALA A 34 5.95 -13.66 4.69
N LEU A 35 7.09 -13.00 4.40
CA LEU A 35 8.42 -13.44 4.83
C LEU A 35 8.79 -13.05 6.27
N GLY A 36 7.92 -12.31 6.99
CA GLY A 36 8.21 -11.81 8.33
C GLY A 36 9.34 -10.79 8.39
N LEU A 37 9.65 -10.13 7.26
CA LEU A 37 10.72 -9.15 7.14
C LEU A 37 10.18 -7.76 7.49
N ARG A 38 10.39 -7.34 8.74
CA ARG A 38 10.08 -5.96 9.16
C ARG A 38 11.17 -5.02 8.65
N HIS A 39 10.87 -4.29 7.58
CA HIS A 39 11.75 -3.26 7.02
C HIS A 39 11.11 -1.88 7.14
N GLU A 40 11.36 -1.18 8.24
CA GLU A 40 10.62 0.06 8.58
C GLU A 40 10.73 1.15 7.51
N GLN A 41 11.92 1.39 6.96
CA GLN A 41 12.12 2.41 5.92
C GLN A 41 11.30 2.11 4.66
N LEU A 42 11.16 0.83 4.31
CA LEU A 42 10.40 0.41 3.13
C LEU A 42 8.91 0.58 3.39
N MET A 43 8.43 0.18 4.58
CA MET A 43 7.04 0.36 4.98
C MET A 43 6.66 1.83 5.08
N ALA A 44 7.57 2.70 5.55
CA ALA A 44 7.39 4.14 5.54
C ALA A 44 7.30 4.69 4.12
N ALA A 45 8.23 4.30 3.22
CA ALA A 45 8.19 4.73 1.82
C ALA A 45 6.91 4.26 1.09
N ILE A 46 6.45 3.04 1.38
CA ILE A 46 5.18 2.52 0.90
C ILE A 46 4.03 3.38 1.41
N ALA A 47 3.98 3.68 2.71
CA ALA A 47 2.91 4.51 3.28
C ALA A 47 2.91 5.91 2.66
N ASP A 48 4.06 6.57 2.57
CA ASP A 48 4.21 7.89 1.96
C ASP A 48 3.76 7.90 0.50
N ARG A 49 4.11 6.86 -0.27
CA ARG A 49 3.68 6.72 -1.66
C ARG A 49 2.18 6.52 -1.76
N THR A 50 1.62 5.68 -0.89
CA THR A 50 0.19 5.35 -0.83
C THR A 50 -0.66 6.56 -0.47
N MET A 51 -0.20 7.36 0.50
CA MET A 51 -0.87 8.57 0.98
C MET A 51 -0.76 9.78 0.05
N ARG A 52 -0.08 9.64 -1.11
CA ARG A 52 -0.08 10.73 -2.10
C ARG A 52 -1.50 11.03 -2.60
N PRO A 53 -1.84 12.32 -2.82
CA PRO A 53 -3.17 12.70 -3.29
C PRO A 53 -3.61 11.91 -4.53
N GLY A 54 -4.81 11.33 -4.47
CA GLY A 54 -5.41 10.58 -5.58
C GLY A 54 -4.81 9.20 -5.86
N PHE A 55 -3.73 8.79 -5.18
CA PHE A 55 -3.14 7.48 -5.42
C PHE A 55 -3.83 6.35 -4.65
N LEU A 56 -4.18 6.58 -3.37
CA LEU A 56 -4.92 5.60 -2.58
C LEU A 56 -6.25 5.20 -3.25
N SER A 57 -6.93 6.11 -3.95
CA SER A 57 -8.16 5.85 -4.72
C SER A 57 -7.98 4.97 -5.97
N THR A 58 -6.74 4.67 -6.35
CA THR A 58 -6.41 3.72 -7.44
C THR A 58 -6.37 2.27 -6.97
N PHE A 59 -6.39 2.03 -5.65
CA PHE A 59 -6.38 0.69 -5.09
C PHE A 59 -7.76 0.05 -5.23
N GLY A 60 -7.79 -1.21 -5.65
CA GLY A 60 -8.97 -2.06 -5.55
C GLY A 60 -9.10 -2.68 -4.15
N PRO A 61 -10.21 -3.38 -3.88
CA PRO A 61 -10.47 -4.00 -2.58
C PRO A 61 -9.37 -5.00 -2.16
N GLN A 62 -8.81 -5.73 -3.13
CA GLN A 62 -7.76 -6.70 -2.88
C GLN A 62 -6.44 -6.01 -2.48
N GLU A 63 -6.04 -4.96 -3.20
CA GLU A 63 -4.82 -4.21 -2.90
C GLU A 63 -4.90 -3.52 -1.53
N LEU A 64 -6.07 -2.94 -1.20
CA LEU A 64 -6.33 -2.35 0.12
C LEU A 64 -6.20 -3.40 1.23
N GLY A 65 -6.82 -4.57 1.05
CA GLY A 65 -6.75 -5.67 2.01
C GLY A 65 -5.33 -6.20 2.21
N MET A 66 -4.58 -6.40 1.12
CA MET A 66 -3.17 -6.83 1.17
C MET A 66 -2.31 -5.81 1.91
N THR A 67 -2.50 -4.52 1.64
CA THR A 67 -1.74 -3.44 2.29
C THR A 67 -2.06 -3.37 3.78
N ALA A 68 -3.34 -3.36 4.17
CA ALA A 68 -3.75 -3.33 5.57
C ALA A 68 -3.23 -4.55 6.34
N TRP A 69 -3.37 -5.77 5.77
CA TRP A 69 -2.87 -6.98 6.39
C TRP A 69 -1.36 -6.97 6.58
N ALA A 70 -0.60 -6.48 5.59
CA ALA A 70 0.85 -6.41 5.67
C ALA A 70 1.34 -5.52 6.81
N PHE A 71 0.76 -4.31 6.95
CA PHE A 71 1.09 -3.37 8.02
C PHE A 71 0.72 -3.94 9.40
N ALA A 72 -0.44 -4.59 9.51
CA ALA A 72 -0.88 -5.23 10.74
C ALA A 72 0.05 -6.40 11.14
N LYS A 73 0.38 -7.29 10.19
CA LYS A 73 1.22 -8.47 10.43
C LYS A 73 2.66 -8.11 10.82
N LEU A 74 3.24 -7.09 10.19
CA LEU A 74 4.58 -6.61 10.53
C LEU A 74 4.62 -5.74 11.79
N GLN A 75 3.46 -5.47 12.41
CA GLN A 75 3.31 -4.58 13.55
C GLN A 75 3.94 -3.20 13.31
N VAL A 76 3.77 -2.67 12.09
CA VAL A 76 4.20 -1.32 11.71
C VAL A 76 2.97 -0.42 11.72
N PRO A 77 2.71 0.32 12.82
CA PRO A 77 1.53 1.16 12.90
C PRO A 77 1.65 2.35 11.95
N ASN A 78 0.65 2.52 11.08
CA ASN A 78 0.47 3.75 10.32
C ASN A 78 -1.00 4.15 10.35
N ARG A 79 -1.33 5.03 11.30
CA ARG A 79 -2.70 5.46 11.56
C ARG A 79 -3.34 6.12 10.33
N ALA A 80 -2.63 7.04 9.70
CA ALA A 80 -3.16 7.78 8.54
C ALA A 80 -3.48 6.85 7.35
N LEU A 81 -2.61 5.87 7.09
CA LEU A 81 -2.86 4.85 6.07
C LEU A 81 -4.08 3.99 6.43
N MET A 82 -4.19 3.52 7.67
CA MET A 82 -5.31 2.69 8.11
C MET A 82 -6.64 3.44 8.07
N GLU A 83 -6.64 4.71 8.48
CA GLU A 83 -7.81 5.59 8.41
C GLU A 83 -8.22 5.85 6.94
N GLY A 84 -7.26 6.11 6.05
CA GLY A 84 -7.53 6.28 4.62
C GLY A 84 -8.08 5.02 3.96
N ILE A 85 -7.54 3.84 4.30
CA ILE A 85 -8.07 2.55 3.83
C ILE A 85 -9.49 2.34 4.35
N ALA A 86 -9.73 2.60 5.64
CA ALA A 86 -11.04 2.46 6.25
C ALA A 86 -12.08 3.40 5.60
N GLU A 87 -11.70 4.65 5.30
CA GLU A 87 -12.56 5.61 4.61
C GLU A 87 -12.99 5.09 3.24
N LEU A 88 -12.08 4.51 2.45
CA LEU A 88 -12.42 3.94 1.14
C LEU A 88 -13.27 2.67 1.24
N PHE A 89 -13.10 1.87 2.29
CA PHE A 89 -13.99 0.73 2.54
C PHE A 89 -15.40 1.17 2.94
N MET A 90 -15.52 2.25 3.72
CA MET A 90 -16.80 2.82 4.15
C MET A 90 -17.47 3.66 3.04
N ARG A 91 -16.69 4.14 2.07
CA ARG A 91 -17.16 4.76 0.83
C ARG A 91 -16.91 3.83 -0.35
N PRO A 92 -17.60 2.67 -0.42
CA PRO A 92 -17.51 1.86 -1.61
C PRO A 92 -17.86 2.76 -2.81
N LYS A 93 -17.07 2.69 -3.89
CA LYS A 93 -17.38 3.27 -5.20
C LYS A 93 -18.68 2.63 -5.72
N VAL A 94 -19.82 2.94 -5.10
CA VAL A 94 -21.13 2.54 -5.56
C VAL A 94 -21.56 3.64 -6.50
N LEU A 95 -21.29 3.41 -7.79
CA LEU A 95 -22.19 3.77 -8.88
C LEU A 95 -22.76 5.20 -8.82
N ASP A 96 -21.96 6.20 -9.17
CA ASP A 96 -22.46 7.43 -9.83
C ASP A 96 -22.98 7.12 -11.27
N ALA A 97 -23.51 5.90 -11.50
CA ALA A 97 -24.07 5.45 -12.77
C ALA A 97 -25.57 5.10 -12.64
N ALA A 98 -26.24 5.70 -11.65
CA ALA A 98 -27.70 5.70 -11.57
C ALA A 98 -28.23 7.12 -11.36
N THR A 99 -27.98 8.02 -12.30
CA THR A 99 -28.90 9.15 -12.57
C THR A 99 -28.83 9.55 -14.04
N SER A 100 -29.88 9.17 -14.78
CA SER A 100 -30.44 9.78 -16.00
C SER A 100 -29.50 10.53 -16.96
N GLN A 101 -29.30 9.96 -18.16
CA GLN A 101 -30.08 10.29 -19.37
C GLN A 101 -29.89 9.21 -20.44
#